data_AF-J9FG77-F1
#
_entry.id   AF-J9FG77-F1
#
_cell.length_a   1.000
_cell.length_b   1.000
_cell.length_c   1.000
_cell.angle_alpha   90.00
_cell.angle_beta   90.00
_cell.angle_gamma   90.00
#
_symmetry.space_group_name_H-M   'P 1'
#
loop_
_entity.id
_entity.type
_entity.pdbx_description
1 polymer ?
#
loop_
_entity_poly.entity_id
_entity_poly.type
_entity_poly.pdbx_seq_one_letter_code
_entity_poly.pdbx_strand_id
1 'polypeptide(L)'
;MISSMILLTYPLYSIISLVIAYNKHEIEYLQEFGYLPKPTQDVAAMFSETMIEEAVRELQLYGNIPVTGKFDTATQELLSKKRCGLSDRPIQVLRKKRFALMGPKWTKQIITYR
;
A
#
# COMPACT_ATOMS: atom_id res chain seq x y z
N MET A 1 9.30 8.26 46.72
CA MET A 1 8.24 8.58 45.74
C MET A 1 8.74 8.62 44.29
N ILE A 2 9.90 9.23 44.00
CA ILE A 2 10.45 9.33 42.62
C ILE A 2 10.80 7.96 42.02
N SER A 3 11.33 7.01 42.80
CA SER A 3 11.64 5.66 42.31
C SER A 3 10.39 4.86 41.89
N SER A 4 9.25 5.06 42.55
CA SER A 4 7.98 4.42 42.19
C SER A 4 7.37 4.98 40.90
N MET A 5 7.61 6.27 40.59
CA MET A 5 7.16 6.89 39.34
C MET A 5 7.91 6.33 38.13
N ILE A 6 9.21 6.06 38.29
CA ILE A 6 10.06 5.50 37.24
C ILE A 6 9.61 4.07 36.87
N LEU A 7 9.18 3.26 37.84
CA LEU A 7 8.72 1.89 37.57
C LEU A 7 7.44 1.83 36.72
N LEU A 8 6.59 2.86 36.78
CA LEU A 8 5.31 2.92 36.04
C LEU A 8 5.46 3.52 34.63
N THR A 9 6.50 4.30 34.35
CA THR A 9 6.73 4.83 33.00
C THR A 9 7.37 3.80 32.07
N TYR A 10 8.18 2.88 32.59
CA TYR A 10 8.77 1.78 31.82
C TYR A 10 7.74 0.87 31.10
N PRO A 11 6.66 0.38 31.73
CA PRO A 11 5.66 -0.42 31.04
C PRO A 11 4.87 0.42 30.01
N LEU A 12 4.59 1.70 30.29
CA LEU A 12 3.88 2.58 29.36
C LEU A 12 4.66 2.78 28.05
N TYR A 13 5.97 3.03 28.14
CA TYR A 13 6.82 3.22 26.96
C TYR A 13 6.90 1.94 26.11
N SER A 14 7.03 0.77 26.75
CA SER A 14 7.06 -0.51 26.03
C SER A 14 5.74 -0.85 25.35
N ILE A 15 4.60 -0.44 25.92
CA ILE A 15 3.29 -0.61 25.29
C ILE A 15 3.17 0.30 24.07
N ILE A 16 3.60 1.57 24.15
CA ILE A 16 3.53 2.52 23.03
C ILE A 16 4.32 2.02 21.81
N SER A 17 5.52 1.47 22.01
CA SER A 17 6.32 0.92 20.90
C SER A 17 5.66 -0.29 20.21
N LEU A 18 4.86 -1.09 20.94
CA LEU A 18 4.10 -2.19 20.33
C LEU A 18 2.94 -1.71 19.46
N VAL A 19 2.38 -0.52 19.72
CA VAL A 19 1.25 0.04 18.96
C VAL A 19 1.67 0.58 17.58
N ILE A 20 2.95 0.88 17.37
CA ILE A 20 3.46 1.44 16.11
C ILE A 20 3.81 0.34 15.08
N ALA A 21 3.82 -0.94 15.49
CA ALA A 21 4.05 -2.04 14.56
C ALA A 21 2.85 -2.16 13.58
N TYR A 22 3.08 -1.78 12.32
CA TYR A 22 2.10 -1.92 11.25
C TYR A 22 1.73 -3.38 10.97
N ASN A 23 0.50 -3.63 10.53
CA ASN A 23 0.07 -4.98 10.18
C ASN A 23 0.79 -5.44 8.90
N LYS A 24 1.25 -6.70 8.89
CA LYS A 24 1.88 -7.31 7.72
C LYS A 24 1.03 -7.19 6.45
N HIS A 25 -0.28 -7.42 6.55
CA HIS A 25 -1.19 -7.34 5.40
C HIS A 25 -1.32 -5.93 4.81
N GLU A 26 -1.27 -4.90 5.67
CA GLU A 26 -1.33 -3.50 5.24
C GLU A 26 -0.07 -3.11 4.46
N ILE A 27 1.11 -3.54 4.94
CA ILE A 27 2.38 -3.31 4.25
C ILE A 27 2.45 -4.07 2.93
N GLU A 28 2.04 -5.34 2.91
CA GLU A 28 1.98 -6.14 1.68
C GLU A 28 1.05 -5.53 0.63
N TYR A 29 -0.11 -5.01 1.05
CA TYR A 29 -1.04 -4.30 0.17
C TYR A 29 -0.39 -3.07 -0.45
N LEU A 30 0.24 -2.22 0.37
CA LEU A 30 0.96 -1.05 -0.13
C LEU A 30 2.09 -1.46 -1.07
N GLN A 31 2.76 -2.59 -0.88
CA GLN A 31 3.77 -3.08 -1.82
C GLN A 31 3.18 -3.61 -3.13
N GLU A 32 2.04 -4.31 -3.06
CA GLU A 32 1.39 -4.95 -4.20
C GLU A 32 0.92 -3.91 -5.22
N PHE A 33 0.18 -2.90 -4.76
CA PHE A 33 -0.34 -1.81 -5.60
C PHE A 33 0.70 -0.75 -5.92
N GLY A 34 1.92 -0.93 -5.40
CA GLY A 34 3.00 0.00 -5.58
C GLY A 34 2.65 1.33 -4.95
N TYR A 35 2.43 1.37 -3.64
CA TYR A 35 2.57 2.52 -2.74
C TYR A 35 3.85 2.42 -1.89
N LEU A 36 4.39 1.21 -1.70
CA LEU A 36 5.73 0.94 -1.17
C LEU A 36 6.57 0.16 -2.18
N PRO A 37 7.91 0.29 -2.17
CA PRO A 37 8.76 -0.53 -3.02
C PRO A 37 8.74 -1.98 -2.49
N LYS A 38 8.74 -2.96 -3.40
CA LYS A 38 8.87 -4.37 -3.02
C LYS A 38 10.30 -4.64 -2.54
N PRO A 39 10.52 -5.35 -1.42
CA PRO A 39 11.85 -5.76 -1.02
C PRO A 39 12.47 -6.62 -2.12
N THR A 40 13.71 -6.35 -2.49
CA THR A 40 14.51 -7.31 -3.25
C THR A 40 14.90 -8.46 -2.33
N GLN A 41 15.24 -9.63 -2.90
CA GLN A 41 15.48 -10.87 -2.13
C GLN A 41 16.47 -10.71 -0.97
N ASP A 42 17.37 -9.72 -1.04
CA ASP A 42 18.47 -9.53 -0.10
C ASP A 42 18.26 -8.34 0.87
N VAL A 43 17.17 -7.58 0.77
CA VAL A 43 16.93 -6.42 1.65
C VAL A 43 15.64 -6.59 2.44
N ALA A 44 15.77 -6.75 3.76
CA ALA A 44 14.65 -6.50 4.67
C ALA A 44 14.32 -5.01 4.56
N ALA A 45 13.21 -4.68 3.93
CA ALA A 45 12.79 -3.30 3.78
C ALA A 45 12.32 -2.76 5.13
N MET A 46 13.24 -2.15 5.89
CA MET A 46 12.87 -1.30 7.02
C MET A 46 12.36 0.02 6.46
N PHE A 47 11.04 0.14 6.35
CA PHE A 47 10.43 1.41 5.99
C PHE A 47 10.41 2.35 7.20
N SER A 48 10.77 3.62 6.97
CA SER A 48 10.52 4.68 7.93
C SER A 48 9.01 4.80 8.17
N GLU A 49 8.62 5.14 9.41
CA GLU A 49 7.23 5.49 9.75
C GLU A 49 6.68 6.55 8.78
N THR A 50 7.47 7.60 8.52
CA THR A 50 7.11 8.67 7.59
C THR A 50 6.88 8.19 6.15
N MET A 51 7.59 7.15 5.71
CA MET A 51 7.40 6.57 4.37
C MET A 51 6.09 5.80 4.28
N ILE A 52 5.73 5.07 5.34
CA ILE A 52 4.47 4.33 5.41
C ILE A 52 3.30 5.31 5.49
N GLU A 53 3.39 6.34 6.32
CA GLU A 53 2.36 7.38 6.40
C GLU A 53 2.10 8.05 5.05
N GLU A 54 3.16 8.40 4.31
CA GLU A 54 3.02 9.03 3.00
C GLU A 54 2.39 8.08 1.98
N ALA A 55 2.79 6.80 1.98
CA ALA A 55 2.18 5.77 1.16
C ALA A 55 0.67 5.60 1.46
N VAL A 56 0.28 5.72 2.74
CA VAL A 56 -1.14 5.70 3.14
C VAL A 56 -1.87 6.95 2.66
N ARG A 57 -1.26 8.14 2.75
CA ARG A 57 -1.86 9.37 2.21
C ARG A 57 -2.10 9.27 0.70
N GLU A 58 -1.14 8.75 -0.04
CA GLU A 58 -1.28 8.50 -1.49
C GLU A 58 -2.42 7.51 -1.78
N LEU A 59 -2.50 6.42 -1.02
CA LEU A 59 -3.58 5.44 -1.15
C LEU A 59 -4.96 6.08 -0.89
N GLN A 60 -5.07 6.90 0.16
CA GLN A 60 -6.32 7.58 0.52
C GLN A 60 -6.74 8.59 -0.55
N LEU A 61 -5.79 9.35 -1.09
CA LEU A 61 -6.00 10.25 -2.22
C LEU A 61 -6.53 9.50 -3.45
N TYR A 62 -5.91 8.37 -3.80
CA TYR A 62 -6.34 7.54 -4.93
C TYR A 62 -7.73 6.93 -4.69
N GLY A 63 -7.98 6.43 -3.48
CA GLY A 63 -9.26 5.85 -3.08
C GLY A 63 -10.39 6.85 -2.91
N ASN A 64 -10.12 8.16 -3.04
CA ASN A 64 -11.05 9.26 -2.80
C ASN A 64 -11.72 9.17 -1.42
N ILE A 65 -10.91 8.88 -0.40
CA ILE A 65 -11.32 8.88 1.01
C ILE A 65 -10.54 9.98 1.77
N PRO A 66 -11.00 10.40 2.98
CA PRO A 66 -10.30 11.42 3.75
C PRO A 66 -8.82 11.06 4.01
N VAL A 67 -7.94 12.02 3.78
CA VAL A 67 -6.49 11.82 3.89
C VAL A 67 -6.04 12.05 5.33
N THR A 68 -5.78 10.96 6.04
CA THR A 68 -5.33 10.95 7.44
C THR A 68 -3.88 10.49 7.59
N GLY A 69 -3.36 9.70 6.64
CA GLY A 69 -2.06 9.04 6.72
C GLY A 69 -2.00 7.88 7.72
N LYS A 70 -3.15 7.41 8.19
CA LYS A 70 -3.27 6.29 9.15
C LYS A 70 -4.22 5.23 8.61
N PHE A 71 -4.04 3.99 9.06
CA PHE A 71 -4.98 2.89 8.77
C PHE A 71 -6.27 3.03 9.59
N ASP A 72 -7.06 4.04 9.25
CA ASP A 72 -8.39 4.26 9.82
C ASP A 72 -9.42 3.27 9.26
N THR A 73 -10.64 3.31 9.80
CA THR A 73 -11.73 2.40 9.41
C THR A 73 -12.09 2.52 7.93
N ALA A 74 -12.08 3.73 7.38
CA ALA A 74 -12.34 3.99 5.96
C ALA A 74 -11.24 3.39 5.07
N THR A 75 -9.98 3.50 5.51
CA THR A 75 -8.83 2.89 4.83
C THR A 75 -8.92 1.37 4.89
N GLN A 76 -9.28 0.78 6.03
CA GLN A 76 -9.47 -0.67 6.12
C GLN A 76 -10.63 -1.17 5.25
N GLU A 77 -11.75 -0.43 5.16
CA GLU A 77 -12.82 -0.75 4.22
C GLU A 77 -12.31 -0.70 2.77
N LEU A 78 -11.50 0.31 2.42
CA LEU A 78 -10.88 0.42 1.11
C LEU A 78 -9.97 -0.78 0.79
N LEU A 79 -9.15 -1.23 1.75
CA LEU A 79 -8.29 -2.41 1.62
C LEU A 79 -9.09 -3.71 1.43
N SER A 80 -10.30 -3.80 1.97
CA SER A 80 -11.15 -4.99 1.87
C SER A 80 -11.75 -5.19 0.47
N LYS A 81 -11.83 -4.12 -0.33
CA LYS A 81 -12.44 -4.14 -1.67
C LYS A 81 -11.53 -4.87 -2.65
N LYS A 82 -12.13 -5.77 -3.46
CA LYS A 82 -11.41 -6.50 -4.51
C LYS A 82 -10.95 -5.54 -5.62
N ARG A 83 -9.75 -5.76 -6.16
CA ARG A 83 -9.12 -4.96 -7.24
C ARG A 83 -8.51 -5.88 -8.30
N CYS A 84 -8.11 -5.32 -9.45
CA CYS A 84 -7.54 -6.06 -10.58
C CYS A 84 -6.04 -6.44 -10.45
N GLY A 85 -5.40 -6.13 -9.31
CA GLY A 85 -3.98 -6.40 -9.07
C GLY A 85 -3.00 -5.53 -9.89
N LEU A 86 -3.50 -4.52 -10.60
CA LEU A 86 -2.67 -3.56 -11.32
C LEU A 86 -2.13 -2.50 -10.35
N SER A 87 -0.84 -2.18 -10.47
CA SER A 87 -0.20 -1.10 -9.70
C SER A 87 -0.86 0.26 -9.99
N ASP A 88 -1.18 1.00 -8.94
CA ASP A 88 -1.79 2.34 -9.04
C ASP A 88 -0.75 3.38 -9.47
N ARG A 89 0.53 3.16 -9.10
CA ARG A 89 1.64 3.93 -9.65
C ARG A 89 1.99 3.48 -11.06
N PRO A 90 2.29 4.41 -11.98
CA PRO A 90 2.88 4.06 -13.26
C PRO A 90 4.23 3.39 -12.97
N ILE A 91 4.36 2.13 -13.39
CA ILE A 91 5.66 1.45 -13.36
C ILE A 91 6.60 2.32 -14.20
N GLN A 92 7.67 2.85 -13.59
CA GLN A 92 8.73 3.61 -14.29
C GLN A 92 9.54 2.73 -15.27
N VAL A 93 8.94 1.69 -15.84
CA VAL A 93 9.49 1.06 -17.02
C VAL A 93 9.36 2.05 -18.16
N LEU A 94 10.50 2.40 -18.78
CA LEU A 94 10.52 2.89 -20.14
C LEU A 94 9.53 2.04 -20.94
N ARG A 95 8.42 2.64 -21.40
CA ARG A 95 7.31 1.93 -22.05
C ARG A 95 7.86 0.97 -23.11
N LYS A 96 7.82 -0.34 -22.84
CA LYS A 96 8.58 -1.31 -23.68
C LYS A 96 7.87 -1.68 -24.98
N LYS A 97 6.53 -1.57 -25.09
CA LYS A 97 5.70 -1.75 -26.30
C LYS A 97 4.21 -1.46 -25.99
N ARG A 98 3.46 -0.82 -26.90
CA ARG A 98 2.00 -0.54 -26.74
C ARG A 98 1.09 -1.68 -27.22
N PHE A 99 1.63 -2.60 -28.00
CA PHE A 99 0.88 -3.69 -28.62
C PHE A 99 1.78 -4.92 -28.70
N ALA A 100 1.22 -6.10 -28.45
CA ALA A 100 1.82 -7.33 -28.95
C ALA A 100 1.50 -7.40 -30.45
N LEU A 101 2.53 -7.42 -31.30
CA LEU A 101 2.37 -7.75 -32.72
C LEU A 101 1.87 -9.18 -32.93
N MET A 102 2.01 -10.02 -31.89
CA MET A 102 1.71 -11.44 -31.93
C MET A 102 0.34 -11.68 -31.30
N GLY A 103 -0.63 -12.04 -32.14
CA GLY A 103 -1.98 -12.42 -31.70
C GLY A 103 -2.99 -12.39 -32.86
N PRO A 104 -4.11 -13.14 -32.76
CA PRO A 104 -5.17 -13.07 -33.75
C PRO A 104 -5.75 -11.65 -33.80
N LYS A 105 -5.62 -11.00 -34.95
CA LYS A 105 -6.28 -9.71 -35.20
C LYS A 105 -7.78 -9.97 -35.34
N TRP A 106 -8.59 -9.11 -34.72
CA TRP A 106 -10.03 -9.08 -34.99
C TRP A 106 -10.27 -8.80 -36.48
N THR A 107 -10.76 -9.80 -37.22
CA THR A 107 -10.96 -9.71 -38.69
C THR A 107 -12.33 -9.17 -39.07
N LYS A 108 -13.31 -9.18 -38.15
CA LYS A 108 -14.68 -8.76 -38.40
C LYS A 108 -14.78 -7.23 -38.44
N GLN A 109 -14.95 -6.63 -39.60
CA GLN A 109 -15.15 -5.18 -39.68
C GLN A 109 -16.58 -4.76 -39.30
N ILE A 110 -17.55 -5.66 -39.49
CA ILE A 110 -18.96 -5.41 -39.26
C ILE A 110 -19.32 -5.92 -37.86
N ILE A 111 -19.66 -4.99 -36.97
CA ILE A 111 -20.14 -5.28 -35.61
C ILE A 111 -21.67 -5.31 -35.68
N THR A 112 -22.27 -6.42 -35.26
CA THR A 112 -23.73 -6.55 -35.13
C THR A 112 -24.10 -6.67 -33.66
N TYR A 113 -25.06 -5.88 -33.21
CA TYR A 113 -25.70 -5.99 -31.89
C TYR A 113 -27.16 -6.43 -32.08
N ARG A 114 -27.74 -7.10 -31.08
CA ARG A 114 -29.17 -7.44 -31.03
C ARG A 114 -29.87 -6.53 -30.03
#